data_AF-A0A7S3PI65-F1
#
_entry.id   AF-A0A7S3PI65-F1
#
_cell.length_a   1.000
_cell.length_b   1.000
_cell.length_c   1.000
_cell.angle_alpha   90.00
_cell.angle_beta   90.00
_cell.angle_gamma   90.00
#
_symmetry.space_group_name_H-M   'P 1'
#
loop_
_entity.id
_entity.type
_entity.pdbx_description
1 polymer ?
#
loop_
_entity_poly.entity_id
_entity_poly.type
_entity_poly.pdbx_seq_one_letter_code
_entity_poly.pdbx_strand_id
1 'polypeptide(L)'
;NETKYKNIRGILVDPSCSGSGMISRLDHLADGKGSNDGERLKKLSNFQISCVKHALSFPSVKYVTYSTCSIHREENEAVIASVLKDCPDFDVKYALSNWSRRGLDDDGLSSEQSDALVRVDPKEDMTNGFFVALLARKGMSVVSHKKKKMRERRKRRRKQNSSEKIAKKPKQS
;
A
#
# COMPACT_ATOMS: atom_id res chain seq x y z
N ASN A 1 -2.43 -24.22 -12.06
CA ASN A 1 -3.73 -23.88 -11.46
C ASN A 1 -4.71 -25.01 -11.66
N GLU A 2 -4.95 -25.78 -10.60
CA GLU A 2 -5.89 -26.90 -10.57
C GLU A 2 -7.33 -26.42 -10.83
N THR A 3 -8.09 -27.22 -11.56
CA THR A 3 -9.48 -26.95 -11.98
C THR A 3 -10.43 -26.58 -10.83
N LYS A 4 -10.08 -26.98 -9.60
CA LYS A 4 -10.84 -26.74 -8.35
C LYS A 4 -11.10 -25.25 -8.07
N TYR A 5 -10.19 -24.35 -8.44
CA TYR A 5 -10.26 -22.93 -8.07
C TYR A 5 -10.47 -21.98 -9.25
N LYS A 6 -10.84 -22.50 -10.42
CA LYS A 6 -10.95 -21.71 -11.66
C LYS A 6 -11.97 -20.57 -11.59
N ASN A 7 -12.95 -20.63 -10.68
CA ASN A 7 -14.04 -19.67 -10.55
C ASN A 7 -13.82 -18.62 -9.45
N ILE A 8 -12.67 -18.65 -8.74
CA ILE A 8 -12.37 -17.64 -7.71
C ILE A 8 -12.26 -16.26 -8.36
N ARG A 9 -13.03 -15.30 -7.85
CA ARG A 9 -13.04 -13.91 -8.34
C ARG A 9 -12.41 -12.91 -7.37
N GLY A 10 -12.30 -13.28 -6.10
CA GLY A 10 -11.77 -12.45 -5.03
C GLY A 10 -10.81 -13.26 -4.17
N ILE A 11 -9.64 -12.70 -3.84
CA ILE A 11 -8.66 -13.30 -2.93
C ILE A 11 -8.22 -12.26 -1.91
N LEU A 12 -8.10 -12.67 -0.65
CA LEU A 12 -7.48 -11.89 0.40
C LEU A 12 -6.09 -12.46 0.71
N VAL A 13 -5.09 -11.59 0.65
CA VAL A 13 -3.67 -11.91 0.88
C VAL A 13 -3.22 -11.10 2.08
N ASP A 14 -3.14 -11.77 3.24
CA ASP A 14 -2.60 -11.23 4.49
C ASP A 14 -1.37 -12.06 4.91
N PRO A 15 -0.23 -11.86 4.24
CA PRO A 15 0.97 -12.67 4.44
C PRO A 15 1.73 -12.25 5.70
N SER A 16 2.65 -13.12 6.12
CA SER A 16 3.59 -12.81 7.19
C SER A 16 4.34 -11.49 6.93
N CYS A 17 4.21 -10.57 7.89
CA CYS A 17 4.87 -9.26 7.94
C CYS A 17 5.90 -9.20 9.07
N SER A 18 6.72 -8.14 9.08
CA SER A 18 7.61 -7.83 10.21
C SER A 18 6.86 -7.70 11.54
N GLY A 19 5.62 -7.22 11.51
CA GLY A 19 4.85 -6.88 12.71
C GLY A 19 5.17 -5.52 13.29
N SER A 20 5.87 -4.65 12.53
CA SER A 20 6.32 -3.33 12.98
C SER A 20 5.19 -2.34 13.30
N GLY A 21 3.96 -2.61 12.86
CA GLY A 21 2.78 -1.80 13.19
C GLY A 21 2.09 -2.21 14.49
N MET A 22 2.41 -3.35 15.09
CA MET A 22 1.77 -3.77 16.34
C MET A 22 2.39 -3.03 17.53
N ILE A 23 1.57 -2.26 18.26
CA ILE A 23 2.04 -1.42 19.39
C ILE A 23 2.71 -2.28 20.47
N SER A 24 2.15 -3.46 20.79
CA SER A 24 2.73 -4.38 21.78
C SER A 24 4.08 -4.98 21.37
N ARG A 25 4.44 -4.97 20.07
CA ARG A 25 5.76 -5.39 19.59
C ARG A 25 6.76 -4.25 19.50
N LEU A 26 6.29 -2.99 19.47
CA LEU A 26 7.17 -1.83 19.48
C LEU A 26 8.01 -1.80 20.76
N ASP A 27 7.41 -2.17 21.88
CA ASP A 27 8.08 -2.27 23.19
C ASP A 27 9.18 -3.36 23.19
N HIS A 28 8.99 -4.46 22.46
CA HIS A 28 9.98 -5.54 22.37
C HIS A 28 11.07 -5.31 21.30
N LEU A 29 10.79 -4.52 20.26
CA LEU A 29 11.76 -4.20 19.19
C LEU A 29 12.71 -3.05 19.55
N ALA A 30 12.39 -2.29 20.61
CA ALA A 30 13.29 -1.28 21.16
C ALA A 30 14.60 -1.89 21.71
N ASP A 31 14.60 -3.18 22.04
CA ASP A 31 15.70 -3.88 22.71
C ASP A 31 16.66 -4.63 21.76
N GLY A 32 16.48 -4.58 20.42
CA GLY A 32 17.19 -5.49 19.51
C GLY A 32 17.47 -4.95 18.11
N LYS A 33 18.13 -3.80 17.97
CA LYS A 33 18.65 -3.34 16.67
C LYS A 33 19.90 -4.12 16.26
N GLY A 34 19.71 -5.28 15.65
CA GLY A 34 20.77 -6.09 15.04
C GLY A 34 20.93 -5.82 13.54
N SER A 35 22.11 -6.08 12.99
CA SER A 35 22.44 -6.00 11.56
C SER A 35 21.62 -6.92 10.63
N ASN A 36 20.78 -7.81 11.19
CA ASN A 36 19.99 -8.82 10.47
C ASN A 36 18.58 -8.34 10.08
N ASP A 37 18.13 -7.18 10.59
CA ASP A 37 16.75 -6.71 10.40
C ASP A 37 16.44 -6.36 8.94
N GLY A 38 17.40 -5.75 8.23
CA GLY A 38 17.23 -5.40 6.81
C GLY A 38 17.13 -6.63 5.90
N GLU A 39 17.93 -7.67 6.16
CA GLU A 39 17.87 -8.91 5.38
C GLU A 39 16.56 -9.67 5.61
N ARG A 40 16.12 -9.74 6.87
CA ARG A 40 14.81 -10.30 7.23
C ARG A 40 13.68 -9.53 6.54
N LEU A 41 13.71 -8.19 6.57
CA LEU A 41 12.70 -7.35 5.94
C LEU A 41 12.63 -7.61 4.42
N LYS A 42 13.78 -7.72 3.77
CA LYS A 42 13.86 -8.04 2.34
C LYS A 42 13.31 -9.43 2.02
N LYS A 43 13.63 -10.44 2.83
CA LYS A 43 13.09 -11.82 2.67
C LYS A 43 11.57 -11.84 2.81
N LEU A 44 11.03 -11.11 3.79
CA LEU A 44 9.58 -10.97 3.98
C LEU A 44 8.93 -10.26 2.79
N SER A 45 9.48 -9.14 2.33
CA SER A 45 8.98 -8.41 1.16
C SER A 45 8.93 -9.31 -0.10
N ASN A 46 10.00 -10.08 -0.37
CA ASN A 46 10.03 -11.02 -1.49
C ASN A 46 8.97 -12.14 -1.38
N PHE A 47 8.75 -12.64 -0.17
CA PHE A 47 7.70 -13.62 0.10
C PHE A 47 6.31 -13.02 -0.16
N GLN A 48 6.07 -11.80 0.33
CA GLN A 48 4.83 -11.06 0.13
C GLN A 48 4.55 -10.84 -1.36
N ILE A 49 5.54 -10.38 -2.14
CA ILE A 49 5.45 -10.25 -3.60
C ILE A 49 5.03 -11.59 -4.24
N SER A 50 5.65 -12.70 -3.82
CA SER A 50 5.35 -14.03 -4.35
C SER A 50 3.91 -14.46 -4.06
N CYS A 51 3.41 -14.22 -2.85
CA CYS A 51 2.02 -14.49 -2.47
C CYS A 51 1.02 -13.70 -3.33
N VAL A 52 1.26 -12.39 -3.49
CA VAL A 52 0.36 -11.53 -4.27
C VAL A 52 0.37 -11.95 -5.75
N LYS A 53 1.55 -12.17 -6.34
CA LYS A 53 1.65 -12.65 -7.73
C LYS A 53 0.95 -13.99 -7.94
N HIS A 54 1.07 -14.91 -6.98
CA HIS A 54 0.36 -16.17 -7.03
C HIS A 54 -1.16 -15.96 -7.03
N ALA A 55 -1.68 -15.11 -6.14
CA ALA A 55 -3.11 -14.78 -6.12
C ALA A 55 -3.60 -14.17 -7.45
N LEU A 56 -2.81 -13.27 -8.07
CA LEU A 56 -3.14 -12.65 -9.35
C LEU A 56 -3.09 -13.63 -10.54
N SER A 57 -2.42 -14.78 -10.40
CA SER A 57 -2.33 -15.80 -11.46
C SER A 57 -3.62 -16.59 -11.68
N PHE A 58 -4.60 -16.47 -10.77
CA PHE A 58 -5.87 -17.21 -10.87
C PHE A 58 -6.68 -16.67 -12.06
N PRO A 59 -7.15 -17.53 -12.99
CA PRO A 59 -7.66 -17.08 -14.29
C PRO A 59 -8.89 -16.17 -14.18
N SER A 60 -9.80 -16.47 -13.25
CA SER A 60 -11.02 -15.68 -13.04
C SER A 60 -10.89 -14.61 -11.96
N VAL A 61 -9.70 -14.40 -11.39
CA VAL A 61 -9.54 -13.41 -10.32
C VAL A 61 -9.73 -12.00 -10.86
N LYS A 62 -10.57 -11.25 -10.14
CA LYS A 62 -10.94 -9.88 -10.48
C LYS A 62 -10.42 -8.90 -9.44
N TYR A 63 -10.41 -9.31 -8.17
CA TYR A 63 -10.02 -8.48 -7.04
C TYR A 63 -9.08 -9.24 -6.11
N VAL A 64 -7.99 -8.61 -5.72
CA VAL A 64 -7.08 -9.12 -4.69
C VAL A 64 -6.86 -8.02 -3.66
N THR A 65 -7.18 -8.29 -2.40
CA THR A 65 -6.77 -7.40 -1.30
C THR A 65 -5.45 -7.86 -0.75
N TYR A 66 -4.52 -6.93 -0.60
CA TYR A 66 -3.25 -7.14 0.09
C TYR A 66 -3.26 -6.33 1.38
N SER A 67 -2.88 -6.96 2.49
CA SER A 67 -2.75 -6.27 3.77
C SER A 67 -1.49 -6.66 4.51
N THR A 68 -0.98 -5.75 5.34
CA THR A 68 0.09 -6.03 6.29
C THR A 68 -0.10 -5.29 7.59
N CYS A 69 0.49 -5.85 8.63
CA CYS A 69 0.70 -5.27 9.94
C CYS A 69 2.02 -4.47 10.06
N SER A 70 2.43 -3.78 8.98
CA SER A 70 3.74 -3.12 8.89
C SER A 70 3.65 -1.64 8.57
N ILE A 71 4.57 -0.85 9.15
CA ILE A 71 4.76 0.56 8.80
C ILE A 71 5.81 0.77 7.70
N HIS A 72 6.62 -0.25 7.40
CA HIS A 72 7.74 -0.20 6.45
C HIS A 72 7.25 -0.10 5.01
N ARG A 73 7.92 0.73 4.20
CA ARG A 73 7.57 0.92 2.78
C ARG A 73 7.90 -0.32 1.95
N GLU A 74 8.96 -1.02 2.36
CA GLU A 74 9.50 -2.22 1.76
C GLU A 74 8.50 -3.37 1.74
N GLU A 75 7.60 -3.42 2.73
CA GLU A 75 6.51 -4.41 2.83
C GLU A 75 5.18 -3.86 2.30
N ASN A 76 5.12 -2.57 1.92
CA ASN A 76 3.88 -1.89 1.58
C ASN A 76 3.93 -1.39 0.14
N GLU A 77 4.25 -0.10 -0.07
CA GLU A 77 4.29 0.52 -1.39
C GLU A 77 5.24 -0.20 -2.36
N ALA A 78 6.42 -0.64 -1.88
CA ALA A 78 7.41 -1.31 -2.71
C ALA A 78 6.92 -2.68 -3.21
N VAL A 79 6.19 -3.42 -2.37
CA VAL A 79 5.56 -4.68 -2.78
C VAL A 79 4.54 -4.42 -3.90
N ILE A 80 3.69 -3.41 -3.73
CA ILE A 80 2.69 -3.05 -4.73
C ILE A 80 3.35 -2.61 -6.04
N ALA A 81 4.37 -1.74 -5.97
CA ALA A 81 5.12 -1.29 -7.14
C ALA A 81 5.73 -2.48 -7.90
N SER A 82 6.39 -3.40 -7.19
CA SER A 82 6.99 -4.59 -7.81
C SER A 82 5.95 -5.51 -8.43
N VAL A 83 4.81 -5.71 -7.76
CA VAL A 83 3.72 -6.56 -8.28
C VAL A 83 3.11 -5.95 -9.54
N LEU A 84 2.82 -4.65 -9.57
CA LEU A 84 2.20 -4.00 -10.73
C LEU A 84 3.12 -3.98 -11.95
N LYS A 85 4.44 -3.91 -11.74
CA LYS A 85 5.43 -4.06 -12.82
C LYS A 85 5.33 -5.43 -13.50
N ASP A 86 5.15 -6.49 -12.71
CA ASP A 86 5.12 -7.88 -13.21
C ASP A 86 3.72 -8.35 -13.63
N CYS A 87 2.66 -7.65 -13.21
CA CYS A 87 1.27 -8.01 -13.45
C CYS A 87 0.51 -6.85 -14.14
N PRO A 88 0.82 -6.54 -15.41
CA PRO A 88 0.31 -5.35 -16.10
C PRO A 88 -1.21 -5.38 -16.36
N ASP A 89 -1.85 -6.55 -16.24
CA ASP A 89 -3.30 -6.71 -16.32
C ASP A 89 -4.05 -6.15 -15.11
N PHE A 90 -3.34 -5.86 -14.02
CA PHE A 90 -3.91 -5.37 -12.78
C PHE A 90 -3.49 -3.92 -12.53
N ASP A 91 -4.28 -3.26 -11.72
CA ASP A 91 -3.99 -1.92 -11.23
C ASP A 91 -4.60 -1.75 -9.83
N VAL A 92 -4.08 -0.82 -9.05
CA VAL A 92 -4.67 -0.51 -7.75
C VAL A 92 -5.96 0.28 -7.92
N LYS A 93 -6.94 -0.07 -7.10
CA LYS A 93 -8.23 0.60 -7.02
C LYS A 93 -8.41 1.18 -5.63
N TYR A 94 -9.17 2.25 -5.61
CA TYR A 94 -9.37 2.99 -4.39
C TYR A 94 -10.16 2.17 -3.37
N ALA A 95 -9.53 1.88 -2.23
CA ALA A 95 -10.18 1.20 -1.11
C ALA A 95 -10.55 2.20 0.00
N LEU A 96 -11.50 1.82 0.86
CA LEU A 96 -11.85 2.53 2.10
C LEU A 96 -11.98 4.04 1.88
N SER A 97 -12.94 4.44 1.04
CA SER A 97 -13.09 5.81 0.54
C SER A 97 -13.19 6.89 1.63
N ASN A 98 -13.68 6.52 2.81
CA ASN A 98 -13.85 7.42 3.95
C ASN A 98 -12.60 7.53 4.84
N TRP A 99 -11.65 6.61 4.73
CA TRP A 99 -10.39 6.71 5.45
C TRP A 99 -9.64 7.96 4.99
N SER A 100 -8.81 8.60 5.80
CA SER A 100 -8.14 9.84 5.40
C SER A 100 -6.72 9.61 4.88
N ARG A 101 -5.93 8.80 5.58
CA ARG A 101 -4.50 8.54 5.34
C ARG A 101 -4.28 7.60 4.16
N ARG A 102 -3.30 7.89 3.31
CA ARG A 102 -3.05 7.16 2.06
C ARG A 102 -1.60 6.69 1.95
N GLY A 103 -1.32 5.90 0.92
CA GLY A 103 0.03 5.46 0.61
C GLY A 103 0.98 6.64 0.42
N LEU A 104 2.25 6.35 0.63
CA LEU A 104 3.34 7.30 0.42
C LEU A 104 3.69 7.37 -1.08
N ASP A 105 4.25 8.50 -1.49
CA ASP A 105 4.81 8.62 -2.82
C ASP A 105 6.08 7.75 -2.88
N ASP A 106 6.15 6.88 -3.88
CA ASP A 106 7.21 5.89 -4.06
C ASP A 106 7.66 5.89 -5.52
N ASP A 107 8.95 5.70 -5.77
CA ASP A 107 9.54 5.81 -7.11
C ASP A 107 8.96 4.80 -8.13
N GLY A 108 8.23 3.78 -7.66
CA GLY A 108 7.53 2.81 -8.49
C GLY A 108 6.02 3.02 -8.69
N LEU A 109 5.40 4.04 -8.07
CA LEU A 109 3.94 4.26 -8.12
C LEU A 109 3.58 5.67 -8.60
N SER A 110 2.52 5.79 -9.40
CA SER A 110 1.96 7.11 -9.70
C SER A 110 1.26 7.70 -8.49
N SER A 111 1.08 9.03 -8.46
CA SER A 111 0.35 9.70 -7.37
C SER A 111 -1.09 9.21 -7.23
N GLU A 112 -1.73 8.78 -8.32
CA GLU A 112 -3.06 8.15 -8.27
C GLU A 112 -3.03 6.79 -7.60
N GLN A 113 -1.98 6.01 -7.88
CA GLN A 113 -1.80 4.68 -7.30
C GLN A 113 -1.51 4.79 -5.81
N SER A 114 -0.58 5.65 -5.40
CA SER A 114 -0.33 5.92 -3.97
C SER A 114 -1.56 6.46 -3.24
N ASP A 115 -2.37 7.33 -3.87
CA ASP A 115 -3.63 7.82 -3.27
C ASP A 115 -4.70 6.73 -3.15
N ALA A 116 -4.63 5.64 -3.90
CA ALA A 116 -5.54 4.51 -3.79
C ALA A 116 -5.21 3.54 -2.64
N LEU A 117 -3.96 3.55 -2.18
CA LEU A 117 -3.46 2.74 -1.07
C LEU A 117 -3.88 3.31 0.28
N VAL A 118 -4.08 2.45 1.27
CA VAL A 118 -4.50 2.86 2.61
C VAL A 118 -3.39 2.56 3.60
N ARG A 119 -3.03 3.57 4.40
CA ARG A 119 -2.17 3.43 5.58
C ARG A 119 -2.97 3.75 6.82
N VAL A 120 -2.63 3.07 7.90
CA VAL A 120 -3.10 3.31 9.26
C VAL A 120 -1.85 3.54 10.12
N ASP A 121 -1.81 4.68 10.80
CA ASP A 121 -0.69 5.06 11.66
C ASP A 121 -1.06 4.84 13.13
N PRO A 122 -0.23 4.15 13.93
CA PRO A 122 -0.59 3.87 15.31
C PRO A 122 -0.75 5.12 16.19
N LYS A 123 0.06 6.16 15.94
CA LYS A 123 0.12 7.35 16.78
C LYS A 123 -1.03 8.30 16.48
N GLU A 124 -1.36 8.46 15.20
CA GLU A 124 -2.38 9.41 14.77
C GLU A 124 -3.78 8.80 14.70
N ASP A 125 -3.91 7.49 14.44
CA ASP A 125 -5.19 6.84 14.24
C ASP A 125 -5.63 5.98 15.46
N MET A 126 -4.86 6.01 16.55
CA MET A 126 -5.10 5.31 17.84
C MET A 126 -5.44 3.82 17.68
N THR A 127 -4.70 3.12 16.83
CA THR A 127 -4.88 1.70 16.53
C THR A 127 -3.52 1.05 16.18
N ASN A 128 -3.49 -0.20 15.73
CA ASN A 128 -2.25 -0.77 15.19
C ASN A 128 -1.95 -0.20 13.79
N GLY A 129 -0.65 -0.12 13.48
CA GLY A 129 -0.16 0.24 12.16
C GLY A 129 -0.52 -0.84 11.14
N PHE A 130 -1.16 -0.43 10.06
CA PHE A 130 -1.68 -1.34 9.05
C PHE A 130 -1.61 -0.74 7.65
N PHE A 131 -1.52 -1.59 6.64
CA PHE A 131 -1.53 -1.21 5.24
C PHE A 131 -2.54 -2.05 4.47
N VAL A 132 -3.28 -1.43 3.54
CA VAL A 132 -4.22 -2.13 2.67
C VAL A 132 -4.12 -1.61 1.24
N ALA A 133 -4.05 -2.54 0.28
CA ALA A 133 -4.18 -2.29 -1.14
C ALA A 133 -5.28 -3.16 -1.74
N LEU A 134 -6.06 -2.61 -2.67
CA LEU A 134 -7.00 -3.36 -3.50
C LEU A 134 -6.47 -3.37 -4.93
N LEU A 135 -6.02 -4.52 -5.41
CA LEU A 135 -5.67 -4.74 -6.81
C LEU A 135 -6.89 -5.26 -7.54
N ALA A 136 -7.17 -4.71 -8.73
CA ALA A 136 -8.23 -5.20 -9.59
C ALA A 136 -7.76 -5.33 -11.02
N ARG A 137 -8.29 -6.33 -11.74
CA ARG A 137 -8.03 -6.50 -13.16
C ARG A 137 -8.50 -5.24 -13.92
N LYS A 138 -7.70 -4.74 -14.86
CA LYS A 138 -8.05 -3.58 -15.69
C LYS A 138 -9.38 -3.83 -16.41
N GLY A 139 -10.18 -2.77 -16.54
CA GLY A 139 -11.56 -2.85 -17.03
C GLY A 139 -12.61 -3.16 -15.95
N MET A 140 -12.21 -3.64 -14.77
CA MET A 140 -13.13 -3.78 -13.63
C MET A 140 -13.38 -2.42 -12.96
N SER A 141 -14.66 -2.06 -12.82
CA SER A 141 -15.07 -0.96 -11.96
C SER A 141 -15.12 -1.42 -10.50
N VAL A 142 -14.69 -0.54 -9.60
CA VAL A 142 -15.05 -0.59 -8.18
C VAL A 142 -16.17 0.41 -7.96
N VAL A 143 -17.16 0.07 -7.12
CA VAL A 143 -18.27 0.96 -6.78
C VAL A 143 -17.68 2.23 -6.14
N SER A 144 -17.61 3.31 -6.90
CA SER A 144 -16.83 4.50 -6.57
C SER A 144 -17.76 5.66 -6.20
N HIS A 145 -17.85 5.97 -4.91
CA HIS A 145 -18.53 7.17 -4.38
C HIS A 145 -17.70 8.46 -4.56
N LYS A 146 -16.89 8.60 -5.64
CA LYS A 146 -15.56 9.23 -5.47
C LYS A 146 -15.08 10.34 -6.40
N LYS A 147 -15.84 10.81 -7.39
CA LYS A 147 -15.32 11.88 -8.28
C LYS A 147 -15.09 13.23 -7.56
N LYS A 148 -15.86 13.57 -6.51
CA LYS A 148 -15.82 14.90 -5.87
C LYS A 148 -14.64 15.10 -4.89
N LYS A 149 -14.47 14.19 -3.93
CA LYS A 149 -13.42 14.31 -2.87
C LYS A 149 -11.99 14.25 -3.42
N MET A 150 -11.74 13.49 -4.48
CA MET A 150 -10.42 13.36 -5.10
C MET A 150 -9.95 14.68 -5.73
N ARG A 151 -10.88 15.42 -6.37
CA ARG A 151 -10.59 16.74 -6.96
C ARG A 151 -10.25 17.79 -5.90
N GLU A 152 -10.93 17.76 -4.76
CA GLU A 152 -10.70 18.70 -3.66
C GLU A 152 -9.36 18.44 -2.95
N ARG A 153 -9.00 17.17 -2.73
CA ARG A 153 -7.71 16.79 -2.13
C ARG A 153 -6.52 17.11 -3.03
N ARG A 154 -6.61 16.87 -4.35
CA ARG A 154 -5.58 17.29 -5.31
C ARG A 154 -5.33 18.81 -5.25
N LYS A 155 -6.39 19.61 -5.10
CA LYS A 155 -6.27 21.07 -4.90
C LYS A 155 -5.55 21.41 -3.59
N ARG A 156 -5.83 20.69 -2.49
CA ARG A 156 -5.16 20.91 -1.20
C ARG A 156 -3.68 20.52 -1.23
N ARG A 157 -3.33 19.34 -1.77
CA ARG A 157 -1.92 18.90 -1.94
C ARG A 157 -1.11 19.84 -2.83
N ARG A 158 -1.68 20.32 -3.94
CA ARG A 158 -1.02 21.34 -4.79
C ARG A 158 -0.74 22.63 -4.03
N LYS A 159 -1.66 23.08 -3.18
CA LYS A 159 -1.46 24.26 -2.33
C LYS A 159 -0.36 24.02 -1.28
N GLN A 160 -0.32 22.85 -0.65
CA GLN A 160 0.64 22.54 0.40
C GLN A 160 2.07 22.45 -0.16
N ASN A 161 2.28 21.75 -1.29
CA ASN A 161 3.58 21.68 -1.96
C ASN A 161 4.03 23.04 -2.52
N SER A 162 3.09 23.90 -2.94
CA SER A 162 3.38 25.28 -3.33
C SER A 162 3.85 26.12 -2.14
N SER A 163 3.22 25.94 -0.97
CA SER A 163 3.53 26.69 0.25
C SER A 163 4.91 26.32 0.79
N GLU A 164 5.26 25.03 0.80
CA GLU A 164 6.58 24.55 1.22
C GLU A 164 7.70 24.98 0.28
N LYS A 165 7.43 25.08 -1.04
CA LYS A 165 8.41 25.62 -2.00
C LYS A 165 8.63 27.13 -1.84
N ILE A 166 7.61 27.88 -1.43
CA ILE A 166 7.72 29.32 -1.14
C ILE A 166 8.51 29.54 0.16
N ALA A 167 8.26 28.71 1.20
CA ALA A 167 8.96 28.79 2.48
C ALA A 167 10.45 28.43 2.41
N LYS A 168 10.88 27.71 1.36
CA LYS A 168 12.28 27.30 1.14
C LYS A 168 13.08 28.21 0.19
N LYS A 169 12.51 29.33 -0.30
CA LYS A 169 13.29 30.30 -1.10
C LYS A 169 14.21 31.10 -0.17
N PRO A 170 15.53 31.13 -0.40
CA PRO A 170 16.43 31.97 0.38
C PRO A 170 16.14 33.44 0.09
N LYS A 171 16.10 34.27 1.14
CA LYS A 171 16.04 35.73 1.01
C LYS A 171 17.34 36.18 0.36
N GLN A 172 17.29 36.60 -0.90
CA GLN A 172 18.39 37.34 -1.52
C GLN A 172 18.41 38.73 -0.89
N SER A 173 19.52 39.04 -0.21
CA SER A 173 19.95 40.40 0.12
C SER A 173 20.71 41.00 -1.06
#